data_AF-A0A7S3FZL6-F1
#
_entry.id   AF-A0A7S3FZL6-F1
#
_cell.length_a   1.000
_cell.length_b   1.000
_cell.length_c   1.000
_cell.angle_alpha   90.00
_cell.angle_beta   90.00
_cell.angle_gamma   90.00
#
_symmetry.space_group_name_H-M   'P 1'
#
loop_
_entity.id
_entity.type
_entity.pdbx_description
1 polymer ?
#
loop_
_entity_poly.entity_id
_entity_poly.type
_entity_poly.pdbx_seq_one_letter_code
_entity_poly.pdbx_strand_id
1 'polypeptide(L)'
;MFTTSFAQGGYSTRACTSFMDWHGPNTDAAGSNFAVTGRLLPTSSFYNDTLRDDIFDAIADLVQQNGIVMNMMIGGGQVARNDPHHNETSVNPLWRSSLAVPNTGAPFPLDFTKSDLDRARYEAWSSMRRLRSLTPDGAYFNEANYFEPNWTTTFLGPHYDRLLQVKDDVDPERVFTCWQCVGGTRG
;
A
#
# COMPACT_ATOMS: atom_id res chain seq x y z
N MET A 1 -5.62 -7.12 31.50
CA MET A 1 -5.24 -8.45 30.98
C MET A 1 -6.16 -8.72 29.80
N PHE A 2 -5.73 -8.34 28.59
CA PHE A 2 -6.51 -8.55 27.38
C PHE A 2 -5.95 -9.78 26.68
N THR A 3 -6.67 -10.88 26.76
CA THR A 3 -6.38 -12.10 25.99
C THR A 3 -6.97 -11.92 24.60
N THR A 4 -6.16 -11.52 23.63
CA THR A 4 -6.51 -11.62 22.21
C THR A 4 -6.49 -13.10 21.82
N SER A 5 -7.68 -13.68 21.67
CA SER A 5 -7.87 -15.00 21.10
C SER A 5 -7.56 -14.95 19.61
N PHE A 6 -6.37 -15.37 19.19
CA PHE A 6 -6.14 -15.72 17.79
C PHE A 6 -7.03 -16.92 17.44
N ALA A 7 -7.77 -16.82 16.33
CA ALA A 7 -8.58 -17.93 15.84
C ALA A 7 -7.71 -19.19 15.69
N GLN A 8 -8.14 -20.31 16.29
CA GLN A 8 -7.55 -21.64 16.11
C GLN A 8 -7.88 -22.19 14.70
N GLY A 9 -7.45 -21.50 13.65
CA GLY A 9 -7.49 -22.01 12.29
C GLY A 9 -6.30 -22.94 12.08
N GLY A 10 -6.53 -24.24 11.83
CA GLY A 10 -5.47 -25.15 11.45
C GLY A 10 -4.82 -24.71 10.14
N TYR A 11 -3.49 -24.56 10.13
CA TYR A 11 -2.76 -24.28 8.89
C TYR A 11 -2.69 -25.57 8.05
N SER A 12 -3.16 -25.52 6.81
CA SER A 12 -2.91 -26.58 5.83
C SER A 12 -1.71 -26.21 4.96
N THR A 13 -0.83 -27.18 4.70
CA THR A 13 0.27 -27.01 3.73
C THR A 13 0.03 -27.94 2.55
N ARG A 14 0.25 -27.43 1.34
CA ARG A 14 0.13 -28.20 0.09
C ARG A 14 1.42 -28.08 -0.69
N ALA A 15 2.13 -29.18 -0.88
CA ALA A 15 3.23 -29.23 -1.82
C ALA A 15 2.70 -29.15 -3.26
N CYS A 16 3.33 -28.31 -4.09
CA CYS A 16 2.96 -28.12 -5.49
C CYS A 16 4.17 -28.42 -6.38
N THR A 17 3.94 -29.04 -7.54
CA THR A 17 5.00 -29.47 -8.47
C THR A 17 5.48 -28.36 -9.41
N SER A 18 4.69 -27.30 -9.56
CA SER A 18 5.05 -26.12 -10.35
C SER A 18 4.38 -24.87 -9.78
N PHE A 19 4.83 -23.70 -10.24
CA PHE A 19 4.18 -22.42 -9.93
C PHE A 19 2.72 -22.40 -10.42
N MET A 20 2.42 -22.96 -11.59
CA MET A 20 1.07 -22.97 -12.14
C MET A 20 0.12 -23.86 -11.34
N ASP A 21 0.62 -24.99 -10.82
CA ASP A 21 -0.16 -25.86 -9.92
C ASP A 21 -0.47 -25.19 -8.57
N TRP A 22 0.45 -24.33 -8.11
CA TRP A 22 0.28 -23.54 -6.91
C TRP A 22 -0.69 -22.37 -7.11
N HIS A 23 -0.47 -21.56 -8.15
CA HIS A 23 -1.26 -20.37 -8.49
C HIS A 23 -2.70 -20.73 -8.85
N GLY A 24 -2.88 -21.81 -9.62
CA GLY A 24 -4.18 -22.28 -10.06
C GLY A 24 -4.87 -21.34 -11.05
N PRO A 25 -6.08 -21.71 -11.51
CA PRO A 25 -6.86 -20.93 -12.49
C PRO A 25 -7.85 -19.94 -11.82
N ASN A 26 -7.89 -19.91 -10.49
CA ASN A 26 -8.91 -19.14 -9.76
C ASN A 26 -8.63 -17.64 -9.87
N THR A 27 -9.70 -16.87 -9.97
CA THR A 27 -9.67 -15.41 -9.99
C THR A 27 -10.59 -14.86 -8.92
N ASP A 28 -10.22 -13.76 -8.30
CA ASP A 28 -11.09 -13.06 -7.36
C ASP A 28 -12.21 -12.31 -8.08
N ALA A 29 -13.33 -12.10 -7.38
CA ALA A 29 -14.41 -11.26 -7.88
C ALA A 29 -13.95 -9.79 -7.97
N ALA A 30 -14.31 -9.12 -9.06
CA ALA A 30 -14.01 -7.71 -9.30
C ALA A 30 -15.30 -6.88 -9.50
N GLY A 31 -15.15 -5.57 -9.65
CA GLY A 31 -16.27 -4.66 -9.93
C GLY A 31 -16.98 -4.09 -8.69
N SER A 32 -16.37 -4.21 -7.51
CA SER A 32 -16.83 -3.54 -6.29
C SER A 32 -16.08 -2.23 -6.06
N ASN A 33 -16.74 -1.27 -5.43
CA ASN A 33 -16.21 0.05 -5.14
C ASN A 33 -15.52 0.09 -3.77
N PHE A 34 -14.23 0.42 -3.75
CA PHE A 34 -13.42 0.53 -2.55
C PHE A 34 -12.57 1.79 -2.55
N ALA A 35 -12.63 2.57 -1.47
CA ALA A 35 -11.66 3.62 -1.20
C ALA A 35 -10.46 2.98 -0.49
N VAL A 36 -9.36 2.77 -1.22
CA VAL A 36 -8.18 2.03 -0.73
C VAL A 36 -7.23 2.95 0.04
N THR A 37 -6.49 2.37 0.97
CA THR A 37 -5.42 3.00 1.74
C THR A 37 -4.37 1.94 2.08
N GLY A 38 -3.10 2.31 2.13
CA GLY A 38 -2.03 1.35 2.38
C GLY A 38 -0.72 2.01 2.80
N ARG A 39 0.20 1.20 3.33
CA ARG A 39 1.54 1.62 3.74
C ARG A 39 2.59 0.58 3.42
N LEU A 40 3.80 1.04 3.11
CA LEU A 40 4.97 0.17 3.12
C LEU A 40 5.40 -0.04 4.57
N LEU A 41 5.72 -1.28 4.94
CA LEU A 41 6.35 -1.59 6.22
C LEU A 41 7.84 -1.82 6.02
N PRO A 42 8.70 -0.87 6.43
CA PRO A 42 10.14 -1.07 6.46
C PRO A 42 10.53 -2.29 7.30
N THR A 43 11.55 -3.01 6.85
CA THR A 43 12.14 -4.15 7.56
C THR A 43 12.66 -3.72 8.94
N SER A 44 13.20 -2.49 9.02
CA SER A 44 13.69 -1.91 10.27
C SER A 44 12.61 -1.80 11.36
N SER A 45 11.34 -1.68 10.97
CA SER A 45 10.22 -1.62 11.91
C SER A 45 10.04 -2.89 12.73
N PHE A 46 10.59 -4.02 12.27
CA PHE A 46 10.49 -5.32 12.96
C PHE A 46 11.69 -5.63 13.88
N TYR A 47 12.75 -4.81 13.84
CA TYR A 47 13.94 -4.99 14.69
C TYR A 47 13.84 -4.25 16.04
N ASN A 48 12.85 -3.37 16.20
CA ASN A 48 12.55 -2.70 17.45
C ASN A 48 11.27 -3.29 18.03
N ASP A 49 11.34 -3.94 19.19
CA ASP A 49 10.21 -4.63 19.80
C ASP A 49 9.00 -3.70 20.01
N THR A 50 9.22 -2.48 20.51
CA THR A 50 8.14 -1.51 20.73
C THR A 50 7.46 -1.10 19.43
N LEU A 51 8.23 -0.72 18.41
CA LEU A 51 7.67 -0.34 17.11
C LEU A 51 6.96 -1.50 16.42
N ARG A 52 7.50 -2.72 16.56
CA ARG A 52 6.87 -3.94 16.03
C ARG A 52 5.52 -4.18 16.70
N ASP A 53 5.46 -4.11 18.02
CA ASP A 53 4.23 -4.34 18.78
C ASP A 53 3.19 -3.24 18.47
N ASP A 54 3.62 -1.98 18.34
CA ASP A 54 2.75 -0.87 17.92
C ASP A 54 2.18 -1.06 16.51
N ILE A 55 2.97 -1.56 15.57
CA ILE A 55 2.52 -1.89 14.21
C ILE A 55 1.54 -3.05 14.24
N PHE A 56 1.81 -4.08 15.04
CA PHE A 56 0.92 -5.22 15.20
C PHE A 56 -0.45 -4.77 15.71
N ASP A 57 -0.47 -3.97 16.77
CA ASP A 57 -1.72 -3.42 17.32
C ASP A 57 -2.41 -2.51 16.30
N ALA A 58 -1.67 -1.70 15.53
CA ALA A 58 -2.26 -0.84 14.50
C ALA A 58 -2.92 -1.67 13.38
N ILE A 59 -2.33 -2.80 12.99
CA ILE A 59 -2.93 -3.73 12.02
C ILE A 59 -4.17 -4.41 12.64
N ALA A 60 -4.12 -4.79 13.91
CA ALA A 60 -5.28 -5.35 14.61
C ALA A 60 -6.44 -4.36 14.71
N ASP A 61 -6.16 -3.07 14.95
CA ASP A 61 -7.13 -1.99 14.93
C ASP A 61 -7.78 -1.85 13.54
N LEU A 62 -6.99 -1.93 12.47
CA LEU A 62 -7.51 -1.90 11.09
C LEU A 62 -8.47 -3.06 10.81
N VAL A 63 -8.15 -4.27 11.28
CA VAL A 63 -9.03 -5.44 11.14
C VAL A 63 -10.35 -5.21 11.88
N GLN A 64 -10.30 -4.66 13.10
CA GLN A 64 -11.51 -4.36 13.88
C GLN A 64 -12.37 -3.26 13.24
N GLN A 65 -11.74 -2.25 12.64
CA GLN A 65 -12.43 -1.11 12.03
C GLN A 65 -13.03 -1.43 10.66
N ASN A 66 -12.27 -2.10 9.79
CA ASN A 66 -12.61 -2.25 8.38
C ASN A 66 -13.00 -3.68 8.00
N GLY A 67 -12.86 -4.65 8.91
CA GLY A 67 -13.15 -6.07 8.69
C GLY A 67 -12.13 -6.81 7.81
N ILE A 68 -11.53 -6.13 6.82
CA ILE A 68 -10.53 -6.71 5.91
C ILE A 68 -9.25 -5.88 5.90
N VAL A 69 -8.12 -6.57 6.04
CA VAL A 69 -6.77 -6.03 5.83
C VAL A 69 -6.00 -7.05 5.00
N MET A 70 -5.45 -6.62 3.86
CA MET A 70 -4.54 -7.45 3.07
C MET A 70 -3.11 -7.09 3.46
N ASN A 71 -2.45 -8.00 4.18
CA ASN A 71 -1.04 -7.88 4.52
C ASN A 71 -0.20 -8.55 3.43
N MET A 72 0.13 -7.81 2.38
CA MET A 72 0.87 -8.36 1.25
C MET A 72 2.37 -8.47 1.58
N MET A 73 2.85 -9.69 1.79
CA MET A 73 4.28 -9.99 2.06
C MET A 73 5.08 -10.09 0.75
N ILE A 74 5.15 -8.98 0.02
CA ILE A 74 5.69 -8.92 -1.35
C ILE A 74 7.01 -8.12 -1.45
N GLY A 75 7.60 -7.74 -0.31
CA GLY A 75 8.93 -7.14 -0.24
C GLY A 75 10.04 -8.16 0.01
N GLY A 76 11.21 -7.68 0.46
CA GLY A 76 12.35 -8.55 0.77
C GLY A 76 12.90 -9.35 -0.41
N GLY A 77 13.58 -10.47 -0.15
CA GLY A 77 14.01 -11.42 -1.18
C GLY A 77 14.74 -10.78 -2.37
N GLN A 78 14.30 -11.08 -3.59
CA GLN A 78 14.86 -10.49 -4.81
C GLN A 78 14.50 -9.00 -4.96
N VAL A 79 13.35 -8.55 -4.42
CA VAL A 79 12.99 -7.12 -4.42
C VAL A 79 14.06 -6.32 -3.70
N ALA A 80 14.55 -6.78 -2.54
CA ALA A 80 15.61 -6.11 -1.78
C ALA A 80 16.99 -6.12 -2.48
N ARG A 81 17.21 -7.00 -3.46
CA ARG A 81 18.49 -7.17 -4.15
C ARG A 81 18.56 -6.47 -5.51
N ASN A 82 17.41 -6.20 -6.13
CA ASN A 82 17.33 -5.50 -7.41
C ASN A 82 17.71 -4.03 -7.25
N ASP A 83 18.32 -3.42 -8.27
CA ASP A 83 18.67 -1.98 -8.28
C ASP A 83 19.44 -1.57 -7.02
N PRO A 84 20.64 -2.14 -6.80
CA PRO A 84 21.41 -1.96 -5.56
C PRO A 84 21.88 -0.52 -5.34
N HIS A 85 21.88 0.29 -6.41
CA HIS A 85 22.22 1.71 -6.37
C HIS A 85 20.98 2.62 -6.30
N HIS A 86 19.78 2.04 -6.33
CA HIS A 86 18.51 2.74 -6.24
C HIS A 86 18.38 3.86 -7.27
N ASN A 87 18.83 3.61 -8.50
CA ASN A 87 18.85 4.62 -9.57
C ASN A 87 18.69 4.01 -10.98
N GLU A 88 18.55 2.69 -11.07
CA GLU A 88 18.34 1.96 -12.31
C GLU A 88 16.85 1.91 -12.70
N THR A 89 15.97 2.00 -11.70
CA THR A 89 14.51 1.98 -11.88
C THR A 89 13.83 3.20 -11.27
N SER A 90 12.55 3.43 -11.60
CA SER A 90 11.73 4.49 -11.01
C SER A 90 11.02 4.08 -9.72
N VAL A 91 11.20 2.83 -9.28
CA VAL A 91 10.52 2.30 -8.10
C VAL A 91 11.07 3.01 -6.86
N ASN A 92 10.18 3.51 -5.98
CA ASN A 92 10.59 4.13 -4.72
C ASN A 92 11.61 3.22 -3.97
N PRO A 93 12.83 3.70 -3.65
CA PRO A 93 13.86 2.90 -3.01
C PRO A 93 13.43 2.24 -1.71
N LEU A 94 12.42 2.79 -1.01
CA LEU A 94 11.90 2.21 0.22
C LEU A 94 11.44 0.75 0.02
N TRP A 95 10.95 0.39 -1.17
CA TRP A 95 10.62 -1.01 -1.53
C TRP A 95 11.78 -1.98 -1.29
N ARG A 96 13.03 -1.56 -1.48
CA ARG A 96 14.23 -2.40 -1.27
C ARG A 96 14.45 -2.72 0.20
N SER A 97 13.90 -1.89 1.08
CA SER A 97 13.99 -2.02 2.53
C SER A 97 12.67 -2.36 3.20
N SER A 98 11.60 -2.67 2.46
CA SER A 98 10.30 -3.06 3.00
C SER A 98 10.03 -4.55 2.88
N LEU A 99 9.27 -5.10 3.82
CA LEU A 99 8.85 -6.51 3.80
C LEU A 99 7.41 -6.69 3.33
N ALA A 100 6.55 -5.74 3.69
CA ALA A 100 5.11 -5.91 3.53
C ALA A 100 4.42 -4.62 3.14
N VAL A 101 3.23 -4.77 2.57
CA VAL A 101 2.33 -3.68 2.18
C VAL A 101 0.93 -3.98 2.74
N PRO A 102 0.65 -3.68 4.02
CA PRO A 102 -0.70 -3.65 4.55
C PRO A 102 -1.54 -2.63 3.78
N ASN A 103 -2.64 -3.09 3.21
CA ASN A 103 -3.68 -2.23 2.68
C ASN A 103 -5.06 -2.64 3.22
N THR A 104 -5.99 -1.71 3.15
CA THR A 104 -7.40 -1.89 3.51
C THR A 104 -8.21 -0.81 2.80
N GLY A 105 -9.50 -0.73 3.04
CA GLY A 105 -10.30 0.37 2.54
C GLY A 105 -11.71 0.37 3.08
N ALA A 106 -12.47 1.37 2.64
CA ALA A 106 -13.88 1.50 2.96
C ALA A 106 -14.72 1.22 1.69
N PRO A 107 -15.69 0.30 1.75
CA PRO A 107 -16.59 0.06 0.63
C PRO A 107 -17.58 1.23 0.46
N PHE A 108 -18.03 1.43 -0.77
CA PHE A 108 -19.16 2.32 -1.06
C PHE A 108 -20.09 1.70 -2.14
N PRO A 109 -21.37 2.10 -2.22
CA PRO A 109 -22.32 1.52 -3.18
C PRO A 109 -21.90 1.73 -4.65
N LEU A 110 -22.45 0.93 -5.56
CA LEU A 110 -22.24 1.13 -7.01
C LEU A 110 -22.98 2.37 -7.52
N ASP A 111 -24.16 2.64 -6.97
CA ASP A 111 -25.00 3.80 -7.19
C ASP A 111 -24.72 4.92 -6.17
N PHE A 112 -23.44 5.21 -5.94
CA PHE A 112 -23.00 6.14 -4.90
C PHE A 112 -23.37 7.60 -5.19
N THR A 113 -23.62 8.35 -4.12
CA THR A 113 -23.61 9.81 -4.14
C THR A 113 -22.21 10.35 -3.85
N LYS A 114 -21.96 11.64 -4.13
CA LYS A 114 -20.72 12.30 -3.70
C LYS A 114 -20.47 12.14 -2.19
N SER A 115 -21.53 12.20 -1.37
CA SER A 115 -21.43 12.03 0.08
C SER A 115 -20.95 10.63 0.47
N ASP A 116 -21.39 9.59 -0.23
CA ASP A 116 -20.94 8.22 0.03
C ASP A 116 -19.45 8.05 -0.26
N LEU A 117 -19.00 8.60 -1.39
CA LEU A 117 -17.60 8.56 -1.79
C LEU A 117 -16.70 9.36 -0.84
N ASP A 118 -17.12 10.56 -0.45
CA ASP A 118 -16.35 11.39 0.49
C ASP A 118 -16.24 10.73 1.86
N ARG A 119 -17.33 10.11 2.33
CA ARG A 119 -17.33 9.32 3.57
C ARG A 119 -16.35 8.15 3.49
N ALA A 120 -16.43 7.33 2.44
CA ALA A 120 -15.52 6.19 2.27
C ALA A 120 -14.05 6.63 2.19
N ARG A 121 -13.76 7.72 1.46
CA ARG A 121 -12.40 8.28 1.39
C ARG A 121 -11.88 8.74 2.75
N TYR A 122 -12.74 9.39 3.55
CA TYR A 122 -12.38 9.82 4.90
C TYR A 122 -12.18 8.64 5.86
N GLU A 123 -13.04 7.62 5.80
CA GLU A 123 -12.91 6.39 6.60
C GLU A 123 -11.60 5.65 6.25
N ALA A 124 -11.29 5.49 4.96
CA ALA A 124 -10.03 4.90 4.52
C ALA A 124 -8.81 5.75 4.94
N TRP A 125 -8.91 7.08 4.83
CA TRP A 125 -7.83 7.97 5.24
C TRP A 125 -7.59 7.94 6.76
N SER A 126 -8.67 7.92 7.55
CA SER A 126 -8.64 8.01 9.01
C SER A 126 -8.22 6.70 9.67
N SER A 127 -8.68 5.55 9.18
CA SER A 127 -8.29 4.22 9.69
C SER A 127 -6.77 4.00 9.59
N MET A 128 -6.13 4.46 8.51
CA MET A 128 -4.69 4.33 8.30
C MET A 128 -3.83 5.29 9.15
N ARG A 129 -4.41 6.19 9.95
CA ARG A 129 -3.66 7.23 10.69
C ARG A 129 -2.56 6.66 11.59
N ARG A 130 -2.86 5.63 12.39
CA ARG A 130 -1.90 5.06 13.33
C ARG A 130 -0.72 4.44 12.59
N LEU A 131 -0.99 3.60 11.59
CA LEU A 131 0.05 2.95 10.81
C LEU A 131 0.88 3.97 10.02
N ARG A 132 0.24 5.00 9.46
CA ARG A 132 0.92 6.14 8.82
C ARG A 132 1.86 6.88 9.76
N SER A 133 1.49 7.07 11.03
CA SER A 133 2.39 7.72 11.99
C SER A 133 3.60 6.86 12.36
N LEU A 134 3.45 5.54 12.36
CA LEU A 134 4.53 4.58 12.66
C LEU A 134 5.45 4.34 11.45
N THR A 135 4.91 4.46 10.23
CA THR A 135 5.60 4.22 8.96
C THR A 135 5.28 5.34 7.95
N PRO A 136 5.84 6.55 8.15
CA PRO A 136 5.45 7.72 7.36
C PRO A 136 6.00 7.73 5.94
N ASP A 137 7.07 6.97 5.67
CA ASP A 137 7.96 7.23 4.54
C ASP A 137 7.52 6.64 3.21
N GLY A 138 6.48 5.80 3.16
CA GLY A 138 6.02 5.28 1.88
C GLY A 138 4.73 4.49 1.86
N ALA A 139 4.16 4.44 0.66
CA ALA A 139 2.99 3.65 0.33
C ALA A 139 3.06 3.18 -1.13
N TYR A 140 2.34 2.11 -1.44
CA TYR A 140 2.25 1.63 -2.82
C TYR A 140 1.27 2.49 -3.61
N PHE A 141 1.79 3.26 -4.58
CA PHE A 141 1.02 4.19 -5.41
C PHE A 141 -0.32 3.65 -5.93
N ASN A 142 -0.34 2.40 -6.40
CA ASN A 142 -1.52 1.80 -7.03
C ASN A 142 -2.63 1.45 -6.02
N GLU A 143 -2.31 1.35 -4.73
CA GLU A 143 -3.23 0.91 -3.66
C GLU A 143 -3.08 1.78 -2.42
N ALA A 144 -2.98 3.09 -2.63
CA ALA A 144 -2.85 4.10 -1.60
C ALA A 144 -4.05 5.04 -1.55
N ASN A 145 -4.07 5.88 -0.51
CA ASN A 145 -5.16 6.81 -0.31
C ASN A 145 -5.19 7.91 -1.38
N TYR A 146 -6.36 8.20 -1.91
CA TYR A 146 -6.58 9.27 -2.89
C TYR A 146 -6.08 10.65 -2.39
N PHE A 147 -6.13 10.92 -1.08
CA PHE A 147 -5.67 12.18 -0.50
C PHE A 147 -4.35 12.03 0.26
N GLU A 148 -3.48 11.12 -0.20
CA GLU A 148 -2.18 10.90 0.43
C GLU A 148 -1.41 12.22 0.61
N PRO A 149 -1.09 12.62 1.86
CA PRO A 149 -0.22 13.76 2.10
C PRO A 149 1.19 13.49 1.56
N ASN A 150 1.87 14.52 1.06
CA ASN A 150 3.24 14.41 0.55
C ASN A 150 3.44 13.28 -0.48
N TRP A 151 2.42 13.04 -1.31
CA TRP A 151 2.35 11.90 -2.23
C TRP A 151 3.57 11.73 -3.13
N THR A 152 4.24 12.83 -3.53
CA THR A 152 5.46 12.78 -4.34
C THR A 152 6.56 11.98 -3.64
N THR A 153 6.84 12.31 -2.37
CA THR A 153 7.80 11.56 -1.55
C THR A 153 7.26 10.19 -1.18
N THR A 154 6.00 10.09 -0.75
CA THR A 154 5.42 8.81 -0.31
C THR A 154 5.40 7.75 -1.40
N PHE A 155 5.14 8.14 -2.66
CA PHE A 155 5.00 7.20 -3.78
C PHE A 155 6.26 7.04 -4.61
N LEU A 156 7.03 8.12 -4.78
CA LEU A 156 8.15 8.18 -5.73
C LEU A 156 9.49 8.49 -5.05
N GLY A 157 9.45 8.91 -3.79
CA GLY A 157 10.64 9.19 -2.99
C GLY A 157 11.58 10.18 -3.68
N PRO A 158 12.90 9.94 -3.67
CA PRO A 158 13.89 10.84 -4.28
C PRO A 158 13.83 10.84 -5.82
N HIS A 159 13.02 9.99 -6.46
CA HIS A 159 12.95 9.92 -7.92
C HIS A 159 12.02 10.95 -8.55
N TYR A 160 11.20 11.65 -7.75
CA TYR A 160 10.19 12.57 -8.28
C TYR A 160 10.78 13.60 -9.26
N ASP A 161 11.88 14.26 -8.89
CA ASP A 161 12.45 15.34 -9.70
C ASP A 161 12.97 14.83 -11.05
N ARG A 162 13.66 13.68 -11.06
CA ARG A 162 14.11 13.05 -12.32
C ARG A 162 12.94 12.60 -13.17
N LEU A 163 11.90 12.03 -12.55
CA LEU A 163 10.69 11.62 -13.26
C LEU A 163 9.97 12.83 -13.87
N LEU A 164 9.94 13.96 -13.16
CA LEU A 164 9.37 15.21 -13.65
C LEU A 164 10.14 15.72 -14.87
N GLN A 165 11.47 15.68 -14.84
CA GLN A 165 12.29 16.04 -16.02
C GLN A 165 11.94 15.16 -17.23
N VAL A 166 11.88 13.84 -17.05
CA VAL A 166 11.46 12.91 -18.13
C VAL A 166 10.06 13.23 -18.63
N LYS A 167 9.13 13.55 -17.72
CA LYS A 167 7.76 13.94 -18.09
C LYS A 167 7.74 15.22 -18.92
N ASP A 168 8.56 16.20 -18.57
CA ASP A 168 8.65 17.48 -19.26
C ASP A 168 9.28 17.33 -20.65
N ASP A 169 10.24 16.41 -20.79
CA ASP A 169 10.89 16.11 -22.07
C ASP A 169 9.96 15.33 -23.02
N VAL A 170 9.19 14.37 -22.49
CA VAL A 170 8.37 13.44 -23.28
C VAL A 170 6.94 13.94 -23.51
N ASP A 171 6.35 14.64 -22.53
CA ASP A 171 5.00 15.20 -22.59
C ASP A 171 4.97 16.65 -22.08
N PRO A 172 5.63 17.58 -22.80
CA PRO A 172 5.71 18.99 -22.41
C PRO A 172 4.34 19.69 -22.38
N GLU A 173 3.40 19.23 -23.20
CA GLU A 173 2.03 19.77 -23.28
C GLU A 173 1.09 19.20 -22.21
N ARG A 174 1.57 18.25 -21.38
CA ARG A 174 0.80 17.59 -20.31
C ARG A 174 -0.47 16.90 -20.80
N VAL A 175 -0.44 16.32 -22.01
CA VAL A 175 -1.57 15.59 -22.58
C VAL A 175 -1.97 14.42 -21.67
N PHE A 176 -0.99 13.75 -21.06
CA PHE A 176 -1.22 12.62 -20.16
C PHE A 176 -1.13 13.06 -18.69
N THR A 177 -2.22 13.62 -18.15
CA THR A 177 -2.30 14.01 -16.74
C THR A 177 -3.23 13.10 -15.94
N CYS A 178 -2.91 12.91 -14.66
CA CYS A 178 -3.77 12.21 -13.70
C CYS A 178 -3.51 12.69 -12.27
N TRP A 179 -4.47 12.44 -11.39
CA TRP A 179 -4.38 12.81 -9.99
C TRP A 179 -3.19 12.10 -9.33
N GLN A 180 -2.30 12.88 -8.69
CA GLN A 180 -1.07 12.40 -8.05
C GLN A 180 -0.11 11.61 -8.96
N CYS A 181 -0.17 11.85 -10.27
CA CYS A 181 0.84 11.39 -11.21
C CYS A 181 2.00 12.38 -11.31
N VAL A 182 3.16 11.95 -11.81
CA VAL A 182 4.31 12.83 -12.06
C VAL A 182 3.90 14.04 -12.91
N GLY A 183 4.16 15.25 -12.41
CA GLY A 183 3.75 16.50 -13.08
C GLY A 183 2.25 16.81 -13.02
N GLY A 184 1.45 15.98 -12.34
CA GLY A 184 0.05 16.22 -12.10
C GLY A 184 -0.15 17.36 -11.10
N THR A 185 -0.91 18.38 -11.49
CA THR A 185 -1.36 19.41 -10.57
C THR A 185 -2.55 18.90 -9.76
N ARG A 186 -2.63 19.25 -8.46
CA ARG A 186 -3.95 19.39 -7.84
C ARG A 186 -4.62 20.53 -8.60
N GLY A 187 -5.51 20.21 -9.53
CA GLY A 187 -6.33 21.22 -10.21
C GLY A 187 -7.06 22.09 -9.21
#